data_AF-A0A8V1A8W7-F1
#
_entry.id   AF-A0A8V1A8W7-F1
#
_cell.length_a   1.000
_cell.length_b   1.000
_cell.length_c   1.000
_cell.angle_alpha   90.00
_cell.angle_beta   90.00
_cell.angle_gamma   90.00
#
_symmetry.space_group_name_H-M   'P 1'
#
loop_
_entity.id
_entity.type
_entity.pdbx_description
1 polymer ?
#
loop_
_entity_poly.entity_id
_entity_poly.type
_entity_poly.pdbx_seq_one_letter_code
_entity_poly.pdbx_strand_id
1 'polypeptide(L)'
;MSPSLGVPVPSVTAVLISWYPRSRCPDPGAPAVLVPNIPAPTLPTLTHPTGTPRRSHPTPAPSACRLRVVAPQTPPGRVAMWLGALLDTLPTPALTIDRTTAHRNAERMRERCRALGVRLRPHVKTHKTLEGGLLATGGTRRGIAVSTLAEARFFADGGFDDILLAYPVPTARLEECAGLARRLDAFHVLLDRPEALASLRQRPLGHGKRWLVWLKLDCGNGRAGVRPTDPAALELAQAIANDAPEEVTLVGVYAHCGNTYGCSGADTIQAIARTTTNAVLSFVAALRQAGVPCPQASIGSTPSCSHPIPEMSQLTELHPGNYIFYDLQQTQLGSCQPQDVAIRVLTRVIGHYAHRGQLLVDCGWAALSLHGAGAGQGPQGCAAIDGHPELRLVGLTQEHGLLEHAGGQMDFGRFPVGSVLALIPYHACATAAMHPVYYVHEEGKVVALWHPVRGW
;
A
#
# COMPACT_ATOMS: atom_id res chain seq x y z
N MET A 1 7.43 47.60 -55.02
CA MET A 1 6.96 46.44 -54.24
C MET A 1 7.73 46.42 -52.93
N SER A 2 7.00 46.48 -51.82
CA SER A 2 7.46 46.75 -50.46
C SER A 2 8.31 45.62 -49.85
N PRO A 3 9.23 45.93 -48.92
CA PRO A 3 9.77 44.96 -47.95
C PRO A 3 9.36 45.31 -46.51
N SER A 4 8.98 44.32 -45.70
CA SER A 4 8.87 44.33 -44.22
C SER A 4 8.09 43.07 -43.81
N LEU A 5 8.30 42.36 -42.69
CA LEU A 5 9.10 42.53 -41.47
C LEU A 5 9.23 41.13 -40.84
N GLY A 6 10.42 40.76 -40.37
CA GLY A 6 10.63 39.63 -39.45
C GLY A 6 10.53 40.11 -38.00
N VAL A 7 9.91 39.31 -37.13
CA VAL A 7 9.78 39.56 -35.68
C VAL A 7 10.63 38.51 -34.92
N PRO A 8 11.40 38.90 -33.88
CA PRO A 8 12.35 38.03 -33.19
C PRO A 8 11.75 37.28 -31.98
N VAL A 9 12.41 36.19 -31.62
CA VAL A 9 12.17 35.31 -30.46
C VAL A 9 12.78 35.90 -29.19
N PRO A 10 12.11 35.89 -28.01
CA PRO A 10 12.77 36.22 -26.75
C PRO A 10 13.32 34.97 -26.04
N SER A 11 14.56 35.13 -25.56
CA SER A 11 15.27 34.22 -24.66
C SER A 11 14.84 34.44 -23.21
N VAL A 12 14.71 33.36 -22.43
CA VAL A 12 14.49 33.42 -20.98
C VAL A 12 15.66 32.75 -20.26
N THR A 13 16.18 33.54 -19.33
CA THR A 13 17.37 33.43 -18.50
C THR A 13 17.37 32.23 -17.55
N ALA A 14 18.47 31.49 -17.53
CA ALA A 14 18.80 30.52 -16.49
C ALA A 14 19.47 31.22 -15.30
N VAL A 15 18.93 31.02 -14.09
CA VAL A 15 19.56 31.46 -12.83
C VAL A 15 20.16 30.22 -12.15
N LEU A 16 21.48 30.15 -12.19
CA LEU A 16 22.33 29.29 -11.36
C LEU A 16 22.60 30.01 -10.04
N ILE A 17 22.36 29.34 -8.89
CA ILE A 17 22.89 29.80 -7.60
C ILE A 17 23.82 28.72 -7.03
N SER A 18 25.01 29.19 -6.69
CA SER A 18 26.23 28.51 -6.29
C SER A 18 26.22 28.00 -4.85
N TRP A 19 27.08 27.02 -4.58
CA TRP A 19 27.40 26.43 -3.28
C TRP A 19 28.78 26.91 -2.73
N TYR A 20 29.00 26.68 -1.42
CA TYR A 20 30.25 26.68 -0.59
C TYR A 20 30.60 27.95 0.25
N PRO A 21 31.37 27.87 1.38
CA PRO A 21 31.44 26.86 2.46
C PRO A 21 31.67 27.38 3.93
N ARG A 22 31.73 26.41 4.88
CA ARG A 22 32.15 26.39 6.33
C ARG A 22 32.95 27.59 6.91
N SER A 23 32.66 28.01 8.15
CA SER A 23 33.48 27.73 9.38
C SER A 23 33.15 28.59 10.66
N ARG A 24 33.30 27.92 11.83
CA ARG A 24 33.65 28.37 13.21
C ARG A 24 32.67 29.12 14.15
N CYS A 25 32.53 28.54 15.35
CA CYS A 25 32.00 29.07 16.63
C CYS A 25 32.95 30.10 17.30
N PRO A 26 32.49 30.94 18.25
CA PRO A 26 32.47 30.56 19.69
C PRO A 26 31.24 31.01 20.53
N ASP A 27 31.01 30.25 21.61
CA ASP A 27 30.13 30.48 22.79
C ASP A 27 30.70 31.59 23.74
N PRO A 28 30.11 32.02 24.88
CA PRO A 28 29.06 31.40 25.72
C PRO A 28 27.99 32.33 26.37
N GLY A 29 26.93 31.72 26.95
CA GLY A 29 26.04 32.41 27.90
C GLY A 29 24.91 31.52 28.45
N ALA A 30 25.20 30.73 29.50
CA ALA A 30 24.20 30.00 30.30
C ALA A 30 23.60 30.87 31.42
N PRO A 31 22.50 30.44 32.07
CA PRO A 31 22.68 29.59 33.26
C PRO A 31 21.71 28.39 33.35
N ALA A 32 22.22 27.32 33.96
CA ALA A 32 21.54 26.07 34.28
C ALA A 32 21.09 26.02 35.75
N VAL A 33 20.01 25.28 36.03
CA VAL A 33 19.53 24.93 37.39
C VAL A 33 19.63 23.41 37.59
N LEU A 34 20.15 23.05 38.77
CA LEU A 34 20.53 21.73 39.30
C LEU A 34 19.37 20.82 39.73
N VAL A 35 19.54 19.50 39.60
CA VAL A 35 18.95 18.43 40.47
C VAL A 35 19.95 17.25 40.56
N PRO A 36 20.11 16.54 41.70
CA PRO A 36 21.40 16.00 42.15
C PRO A 36 21.70 14.53 41.81
N ASN A 37 22.99 14.22 41.95
CA ASN A 37 23.70 12.97 41.63
C ASN A 37 23.74 12.02 42.85
N ILE A 38 23.54 10.72 42.65
CA ILE A 38 23.71 9.65 43.66
C ILE A 38 25.03 8.90 43.38
N PRO A 39 25.93 8.71 44.36
CA PRO A 39 27.26 8.14 44.12
C PRO A 39 27.29 6.60 44.10
N ALA A 40 28.16 6.05 43.25
CA ALA A 40 28.51 4.64 43.19
C ALA A 40 29.53 4.25 44.29
N PRO A 41 29.48 3.04 44.87
CA PRO A 41 30.45 2.62 45.87
C PRO A 41 31.69 1.95 45.25
N THR A 42 32.82 2.26 45.88
CA THR A 42 34.17 1.74 45.68
C THR A 42 34.36 0.34 46.28
N LEU A 43 35.15 -0.50 45.59
CA LEU A 43 35.65 -1.79 46.06
C LEU A 43 36.88 -1.62 46.97
N PRO A 44 37.04 -2.48 47.98
CA PRO A 44 38.36 -2.81 48.52
C PRO A 44 38.70 -4.29 48.33
N THR A 45 39.93 -4.54 47.88
CA THR A 45 40.66 -5.82 47.95
C THR A 45 41.20 -6.06 49.36
N LEU A 46 41.09 -7.29 49.89
CA LEU A 46 42.20 -8.14 50.36
C LEU A 46 41.76 -9.36 51.20
N THR A 47 42.49 -10.47 50.96
CA THR A 47 42.81 -11.62 51.85
C THR A 47 41.80 -12.74 52.13
N HIS A 48 42.21 -13.97 51.74
CA HIS A 48 41.79 -15.29 52.24
C HIS A 48 42.42 -15.59 53.62
N PRO A 49 41.83 -16.42 54.52
CA PRO A 49 41.96 -17.89 54.39
C PRO A 49 40.82 -18.79 54.95
N THR A 50 40.81 -20.03 54.43
CA THR A 50 40.39 -21.34 55.03
C THR A 50 38.97 -21.57 55.55
N GLY A 51 38.28 -22.59 55.02
CA GLY A 51 37.14 -23.27 55.69
C GLY A 51 36.21 -24.06 54.74
N THR A 52 36.11 -25.38 54.97
CA THR A 52 35.37 -26.44 54.24
C THR A 52 33.83 -26.33 54.22
N PRO A 53 33.11 -27.14 53.40
CA PRO A 53 31.89 -26.72 52.69
C PRO A 53 30.58 -26.98 53.44
N ARG A 54 29.56 -26.14 53.20
CA ARG A 54 28.16 -26.47 53.48
C ARG A 54 27.26 -26.15 52.29
N ARG A 55 26.40 -27.12 51.99
CA ARG A 55 25.36 -27.11 50.96
C ARG A 55 24.38 -25.95 51.16
N SER A 56 24.06 -25.24 50.08
CA SER A 56 22.88 -24.38 49.99
C SER A 56 22.22 -24.51 48.61
N HIS A 57 20.89 -24.57 48.65
CA HIS A 57 19.96 -24.76 47.54
C HIS A 57 20.14 -23.77 46.36
N PRO A 58 19.73 -24.15 45.14
CA PRO A 58 19.80 -23.27 43.98
C PRO A 58 18.79 -22.12 44.09
N THR A 59 19.31 -20.90 44.05
CA THR A 59 18.56 -19.65 43.82
C THR A 59 17.99 -19.66 42.40
N PRO A 60 16.71 -19.29 42.17
CA PRO A 60 16.15 -19.22 40.83
C PRO A 60 16.75 -18.04 40.05
N ALA A 61 17.12 -18.28 38.80
CA ALA A 61 17.56 -17.25 37.86
C ALA A 61 16.47 -16.18 37.65
N PRO A 62 16.83 -14.90 37.46
CA PRO A 62 15.86 -13.85 37.25
C PRO A 62 15.09 -14.10 35.95
N SER A 63 13.77 -14.17 36.07
CA SER A 63 12.85 -14.32 34.94
C SER A 63 13.05 -13.17 33.96
N ALA A 64 13.38 -13.50 32.71
CA ALA A 64 13.35 -12.54 31.62
C ALA A 64 11.97 -11.87 31.56
N CYS A 65 11.94 -10.57 31.86
CA CYS A 65 10.76 -9.74 31.73
C CYS A 65 10.38 -9.67 30.24
N ARG A 66 9.51 -10.57 29.80
CA ARG A 66 8.92 -10.51 28.45
C ARG A 66 7.96 -9.33 28.44
N LEU A 67 8.37 -8.23 27.83
CA LEU A 67 7.46 -7.18 27.38
C LEU A 67 6.45 -7.81 26.40
N ARG A 68 5.29 -8.20 26.92
CA ARG A 68 4.11 -8.48 26.10
C ARG A 68 3.68 -7.14 25.51
N VAL A 69 3.96 -6.95 24.22
CA VAL A 69 3.25 -5.95 23.43
C VAL A 69 1.81 -6.45 23.31
N VAL A 70 0.95 -5.95 24.19
CA VAL A 70 -0.49 -6.15 24.08
C VAL A 70 -0.96 -5.25 22.94
N ALA A 71 -1.46 -5.85 21.86
CA ALA A 71 -2.16 -5.11 20.81
C ALA A 71 -3.23 -4.23 21.47
N PRO A 72 -3.47 -3.00 21.00
CA PRO A 72 -4.50 -2.15 21.58
C PRO A 72 -5.83 -2.89 21.50
N GLN A 73 -6.30 -3.36 22.65
CA GLN A 73 -7.62 -3.93 22.79
C GLN A 73 -8.59 -2.76 22.77
N THR A 74 -9.23 -2.54 21.62
CA THR A 74 -10.40 -1.68 21.55
C THR A 74 -11.42 -2.22 22.56
N PRO A 75 -11.89 -1.42 23.53
CA PRO A 75 -12.81 -1.93 24.54
C PRO A 75 -14.06 -2.51 23.85
N PRO A 76 -14.53 -3.71 24.24
CA PRO A 76 -15.57 -4.46 23.54
C PRO A 76 -16.93 -3.74 23.44
N GLY A 77 -17.11 -2.60 24.11
CA GLY A 77 -18.36 -1.84 24.15
C GLY A 77 -18.67 -0.89 22.98
N ARG A 78 -17.70 -0.55 22.10
CA ARG A 78 -17.97 0.38 20.96
C ARG A 78 -18.23 -0.29 19.61
N VAL A 79 -17.75 -1.53 19.42
CA VAL A 79 -17.86 -2.25 18.12
C VAL A 79 -19.29 -2.75 17.85
N ALA A 80 -20.05 -3.07 18.90
CA ALA A 80 -21.44 -3.51 18.77
C ALA A 80 -22.43 -2.37 18.42
N MET A 81 -22.01 -1.10 18.50
CA MET A 81 -22.93 0.04 18.51
C MET A 81 -23.49 0.44 17.14
N TRP A 82 -22.82 0.08 16.04
CA TRP A 82 -23.22 0.51 14.69
C TRP A 82 -23.79 -0.60 13.82
N LEU A 83 -23.80 -1.86 14.28
CA LEU A 83 -24.38 -2.95 13.50
C LEU A 83 -25.89 -2.76 13.35
N GLY A 84 -26.39 -2.87 12.12
CA GLY A 84 -27.79 -2.62 11.76
C GLY A 84 -28.16 -1.14 11.59
N ALA A 85 -27.25 -0.21 11.91
CA ALA A 85 -27.48 1.22 11.73
C ALA A 85 -27.61 1.58 10.25
N LEU A 86 -28.53 2.52 9.93
CA LEU A 86 -28.64 3.10 8.60
C LEU A 86 -27.46 4.03 8.32
N LEU A 87 -27.03 4.11 7.06
CA LEU A 87 -25.85 4.90 6.66
C LEU A 87 -25.92 6.38 7.07
N ASP A 88 -27.11 6.99 7.01
CA ASP A 88 -27.35 8.38 7.36
C ASP A 88 -27.29 8.67 8.87
N THR A 89 -27.17 7.64 9.71
CA THR A 89 -27.01 7.75 11.17
C THR A 89 -25.55 7.73 11.62
N LEU A 90 -24.62 7.39 10.72
CA LEU A 90 -23.20 7.27 11.06
C LEU A 90 -22.58 8.64 11.38
N PRO A 91 -21.56 8.70 12.26
CA PRO A 91 -20.80 9.92 12.50
C PRO A 91 -19.94 10.23 11.27
N THR A 92 -20.13 11.41 10.66
CA THR A 92 -19.38 11.83 9.47
C THR A 92 -18.14 12.66 9.86
N PRO A 93 -17.08 12.64 9.03
CA PRO A 93 -16.93 11.89 7.79
C PRO A 93 -16.67 10.38 8.02
N ALA A 94 -17.33 9.51 7.25
CA ALA A 94 -17.27 8.05 7.43
C ALA A 94 -16.95 7.31 6.12
N LEU A 95 -15.87 6.54 6.09
CA LEU A 95 -15.59 5.65 4.98
C LEU A 95 -16.52 4.44 5.02
N THR A 96 -17.28 4.26 3.95
CA THR A 96 -18.22 3.15 3.78
C THR A 96 -17.78 2.23 2.65
N ILE A 97 -18.02 0.94 2.82
CA ILE A 97 -17.76 -0.10 1.82
C ILE A 97 -19.06 -0.86 1.58
N ASP A 98 -19.56 -0.83 0.35
CA ASP A 98 -20.66 -1.69 -0.07
C ASP A 98 -20.16 -3.13 -0.21
N ARG A 99 -20.58 -4.01 0.70
CA ARG A 99 -20.09 -5.40 0.79
C ARG A 99 -20.49 -6.21 -0.43
N THR A 100 -21.70 -6.01 -0.94
CA THR A 100 -22.21 -6.69 -2.15
C THR A 100 -21.32 -6.37 -3.36
N THR A 101 -20.92 -5.10 -3.51
CA THR A 101 -20.05 -4.64 -4.58
C THR A 101 -18.62 -5.13 -4.40
N ALA A 102 -18.06 -5.02 -3.19
CA ALA A 102 -16.72 -5.53 -2.91
C ALA A 102 -16.61 -7.05 -3.12
N HIS A 103 -17.63 -7.81 -2.70
CA HIS A 103 -17.73 -9.25 -2.93
C HIS A 103 -17.83 -9.57 -4.42
N ARG A 104 -18.73 -8.90 -5.17
CA ARG A 104 -18.83 -9.04 -6.63
C ARG A 104 -17.48 -8.77 -7.32
N ASN A 105 -16.76 -7.73 -6.91
CA ASN A 105 -15.46 -7.40 -7.47
C ASN A 105 -14.41 -8.49 -7.18
N ALA A 106 -14.37 -9.00 -5.93
CA ALA A 106 -13.53 -10.12 -5.53
C ALA A 106 -13.77 -11.35 -6.42
N GLU A 107 -15.02 -11.77 -6.55
CA GLU A 107 -15.41 -12.93 -7.36
C GLU A 107 -15.10 -12.74 -8.85
N ARG A 108 -15.40 -11.57 -9.42
CA ARG A 108 -15.11 -11.28 -10.83
C ARG A 108 -13.62 -11.40 -11.14
N MET A 109 -12.73 -10.94 -10.26
CA MET A 109 -11.29 -11.06 -10.48
C MET A 109 -10.79 -12.49 -10.34
N ARG A 110 -11.31 -13.23 -9.35
CA ARG A 110 -11.03 -14.66 -9.21
C ARG A 110 -11.46 -15.44 -10.45
N GLU A 111 -12.64 -15.14 -10.97
CA GLU A 111 -13.18 -15.76 -12.18
C GLU A 111 -12.34 -15.43 -13.42
N ARG A 112 -11.90 -14.17 -13.61
CA ARG A 112 -10.97 -13.81 -14.70
C ARG A 112 -9.68 -14.62 -14.64
N CYS A 113 -9.09 -14.76 -13.45
CA CYS A 113 -7.87 -15.56 -13.27
C CYS A 113 -8.11 -17.04 -13.55
N ARG A 114 -9.25 -17.59 -13.09
CA ARG A 114 -9.67 -18.96 -13.39
C ARG A 114 -9.82 -19.19 -14.90
N ALA A 115 -10.47 -18.28 -15.61
CA ALA A 115 -10.67 -18.36 -17.06
C ALA A 115 -9.35 -18.32 -17.85
N LEU A 116 -8.35 -17.58 -17.35
CA LEU A 116 -6.99 -17.56 -17.90
C LEU A 116 -6.12 -18.75 -17.47
N GLY A 117 -6.58 -19.58 -16.52
CA GLY A 117 -5.77 -20.68 -15.98
C GLY A 117 -4.62 -20.23 -15.07
N VAL A 118 -4.68 -19.02 -14.50
CA VAL A 118 -3.63 -18.45 -13.62
C VAL A 118 -4.13 -18.28 -12.19
N ARG A 119 -3.21 -18.25 -11.22
CA ARG A 119 -3.57 -17.94 -9.83
C ARG A 119 -3.79 -16.44 -9.64
N LEU A 120 -4.59 -16.09 -8.64
CA LEU A 120 -4.73 -14.72 -8.17
C LEU A 120 -3.97 -14.57 -6.84
N ARG A 121 -3.09 -13.58 -6.75
CA ARG A 121 -2.45 -13.13 -5.51
C ARG A 121 -2.89 -11.69 -5.19
N PRO A 122 -4.02 -11.48 -4.51
CA PRO A 122 -4.53 -10.14 -4.28
C PRO A 122 -3.55 -9.29 -3.49
N HIS A 123 -3.34 -8.06 -3.93
CA HIS A 123 -2.53 -7.10 -3.19
C HIS A 123 -3.40 -6.34 -2.19
N VAL A 124 -3.16 -6.54 -0.90
CA VAL A 124 -4.06 -6.06 0.17
C VAL A 124 -3.90 -4.59 0.53
N LYS A 125 -2.93 -3.87 -0.03
CA LYS A 125 -2.57 -2.49 0.38
C LYS A 125 -3.70 -1.47 0.23
N THR A 126 -4.71 -1.78 -0.58
CA THR A 126 -5.88 -0.92 -0.78
C THR A 126 -6.76 -0.88 0.46
N HIS A 127 -6.89 -2.00 1.18
CA HIS A 127 -7.81 -2.11 2.31
C HIS A 127 -7.11 -2.43 3.63
N LYS A 128 -5.99 -3.18 3.62
CA LYS A 128 -5.19 -3.54 4.81
C LYS A 128 -5.97 -4.17 5.97
N THR A 129 -7.10 -4.80 5.65
CA THR A 129 -8.00 -5.48 6.59
C THR A 129 -7.97 -7.00 6.38
N LEU A 130 -8.14 -7.77 7.45
CA LEU A 130 -8.22 -9.23 7.35
C LEU A 130 -9.45 -9.67 6.56
N GLU A 131 -10.56 -8.95 6.73
CA GLU A 131 -11.84 -9.21 6.11
C GLU A 131 -11.81 -8.96 4.60
N GLY A 132 -11.21 -7.85 4.15
CA GLY A 132 -10.98 -7.61 2.72
C GLY A 132 -10.04 -8.66 2.13
N GLY A 133 -9.03 -9.10 2.90
CA GLY A 133 -8.15 -10.19 2.49
C GLY A 133 -8.91 -11.52 2.36
N LEU A 134 -9.85 -11.79 3.26
CA LEU A 134 -10.69 -12.98 3.23
C LEU A 134 -11.58 -13.00 1.99
N LEU A 135 -12.21 -11.87 1.66
CA LEU A 135 -13.00 -11.73 0.43
C LEU A 135 -12.12 -11.94 -0.81
N ALA A 136 -11.00 -11.24 -0.91
CA ALA A 136 -10.13 -11.30 -2.08
C ALA A 136 -9.55 -12.71 -2.32
N THR A 137 -9.29 -13.46 -1.24
CA THR A 137 -8.73 -14.82 -1.28
C THR A 137 -9.80 -15.91 -1.35
N GLY A 138 -11.08 -15.56 -1.49
CA GLY A 138 -12.18 -16.53 -1.52
C GLY A 138 -12.27 -17.40 -0.27
N GLY A 139 -11.96 -16.82 0.90
CA GLY A 139 -12.01 -17.50 2.20
C GLY A 139 -10.74 -18.28 2.58
N THR A 140 -9.79 -18.45 1.66
CA THR A 140 -8.65 -19.38 1.86
C THR A 140 -7.59 -18.86 2.83
N ARG A 141 -7.48 -17.55 3.02
CA ARG A 141 -6.36 -16.91 3.74
C ARG A 141 -4.98 -17.33 3.19
N ARG A 142 -4.87 -17.52 1.88
CA ARG A 142 -3.61 -17.88 1.21
C ARG A 142 -3.40 -17.02 -0.03
N GLY A 143 -2.13 -16.78 -0.36
CA GLY A 143 -1.72 -16.16 -1.62
C GLY A 143 -2.06 -14.68 -1.65
N ILE A 144 -1.37 -13.87 -0.83
CA ILE A 144 -1.53 -12.41 -0.84
C ILE A 144 -0.21 -11.69 -1.13
N ALA A 145 -0.32 -10.44 -1.58
CA ALA A 145 0.79 -9.51 -1.68
C ALA A 145 0.60 -8.33 -0.72
N VAL A 146 1.62 -8.01 0.06
CA VAL A 146 1.63 -6.91 1.05
C VAL A 146 2.68 -5.85 0.68
N SER A 147 2.50 -4.60 1.13
CA SER A 147 3.44 -3.51 0.83
C SER A 147 4.41 -3.17 1.96
N THR A 148 4.14 -3.61 3.19
CA THR A 148 4.96 -3.35 4.38
C THR A 148 5.12 -4.58 5.26
N LEU A 149 6.08 -4.53 6.20
CA LEU A 149 6.25 -5.58 7.21
C LEU A 149 5.14 -5.54 8.29
N ALA A 150 4.58 -4.36 8.58
CA ALA A 150 3.39 -4.23 9.41
C ALA A 150 2.22 -5.02 8.83
N GLU A 151 1.98 -4.94 7.51
CA GLU A 151 0.98 -5.76 6.84
C GLU A 151 1.36 -7.25 6.89
N ALA A 152 2.61 -7.61 6.56
CA ALA A 152 3.05 -9.00 6.59
C ALA A 152 2.80 -9.65 7.96
N ARG A 153 3.15 -8.95 9.05
CA ARG A 153 2.92 -9.39 10.42
C ARG A 153 1.43 -9.45 10.76
N PHE A 154 0.66 -8.42 10.42
CA PHE A 154 -0.78 -8.38 10.69
C PHE A 154 -1.54 -9.51 10.01
N PHE A 155 -1.27 -9.79 8.74
CA PHE A 155 -1.91 -10.89 8.02
C PHE A 155 -1.41 -12.25 8.51
N ALA A 156 -0.12 -12.40 8.84
CA ALA A 156 0.40 -13.60 9.47
C ALA A 156 -0.28 -13.89 10.82
N ASP A 157 -0.44 -12.87 11.67
CA ASP A 157 -1.14 -12.97 12.96
C ASP A 157 -2.64 -13.27 12.75
N GLY A 158 -3.22 -12.82 11.63
CA GLY A 158 -4.58 -13.14 11.17
C GLY A 158 -4.75 -14.52 10.52
N GLY A 159 -3.72 -15.37 10.55
CA GLY A 159 -3.74 -16.75 10.05
C GLY A 159 -3.55 -16.89 8.54
N PHE A 160 -3.11 -15.82 7.85
CA PHE A 160 -2.72 -15.91 6.45
C PHE A 160 -1.34 -16.52 6.29
N ASP A 161 -1.14 -17.22 5.17
CA ASP A 161 0.16 -17.74 4.73
C ASP A 161 0.28 -17.55 3.20
N ASP A 162 1.39 -17.96 2.59
CA ASP A 162 1.73 -17.61 1.22
C ASP A 162 1.64 -16.09 1.02
N ILE A 163 2.48 -15.38 1.78
CA ILE A 163 2.53 -13.91 1.86
C ILE A 163 3.76 -13.43 1.12
N LEU A 164 3.56 -12.60 0.10
CA LEU A 164 4.63 -11.97 -0.67
C LEU A 164 4.79 -10.51 -0.24
N LEU A 165 5.96 -10.14 0.29
CA LEU A 165 6.34 -8.74 0.50
C LEU A 165 6.72 -8.13 -0.85
N ALA A 166 5.78 -7.42 -1.47
CA ALA A 166 5.88 -6.90 -2.85
C ALA A 166 6.72 -5.61 -2.93
N TYR A 167 7.88 -5.63 -2.29
CA TYR A 167 8.75 -4.50 -2.05
C TYR A 167 10.22 -4.97 -2.08
N PRO A 168 11.19 -4.16 -2.57
CA PRO A 168 12.61 -4.50 -2.45
C PRO A 168 12.94 -4.83 -0.98
N VAL A 169 13.44 -6.04 -0.74
CA VAL A 169 13.57 -6.57 0.62
C VAL A 169 14.32 -5.59 1.52
N PRO A 170 13.75 -5.20 2.68
CA PRO A 170 14.37 -4.20 3.54
C PRO A 170 15.58 -4.80 4.25
N THR A 171 16.77 -4.64 3.67
CA THR A 171 18.02 -5.28 4.17
C THR A 171 18.37 -4.87 5.60
N ALA A 172 17.95 -3.67 6.03
CA ALA A 172 18.10 -3.18 7.41
C ALA A 172 17.13 -3.85 8.42
N ARG A 173 16.13 -4.59 7.95
CA ARG A 173 15.06 -5.20 8.76
C ARG A 173 14.98 -6.73 8.54
N LEU A 174 16.09 -7.35 8.13
CA LEU A 174 16.10 -8.77 7.77
C LEU A 174 15.79 -9.71 8.94
N GLU A 175 16.02 -9.30 10.18
CA GLU A 175 15.60 -10.09 11.34
C GLU A 175 14.07 -10.25 11.42
N GLU A 176 13.30 -9.20 11.07
CA GLU A 176 11.84 -9.30 11.00
C GLU A 176 11.39 -10.17 9.83
N CYS A 177 12.03 -10.02 8.66
CA CYS A 177 11.77 -10.87 7.51
C CYS A 177 12.06 -12.34 7.83
N ALA A 178 13.16 -12.64 8.51
CA ALA A 178 13.56 -13.98 8.91
C ALA A 178 12.59 -14.55 9.96
N GLY A 179 12.16 -13.74 10.92
CA GLY A 179 11.12 -14.11 11.89
C GLY A 179 9.82 -14.53 11.20
N LEU A 180 9.38 -13.77 10.18
CA LEU A 180 8.20 -14.13 9.39
C LEU A 180 8.42 -15.39 8.56
N ALA A 181 9.56 -15.53 7.87
CA ALA A 181 9.88 -16.71 7.07
C ALA A 181 9.96 -18.00 7.90
N ARG A 182 10.42 -17.91 9.15
CA ARG A 182 10.43 -19.03 10.10
C ARG A 182 9.03 -19.43 10.57
N ARG A 183 8.13 -18.46 10.73
CA ARG A 183 6.76 -18.67 11.23
C ARG A 183 5.79 -19.15 10.16
N LEU A 184 5.91 -18.62 8.95
CA LEU A 184 5.04 -18.91 7.81
C LEU A 184 5.58 -20.10 7.02
N ASP A 185 4.69 -20.90 6.43
CA ASP A 185 5.06 -21.93 5.48
C ASP A 185 5.75 -21.30 4.26
N ALA A 186 5.19 -20.19 3.77
CA ALA A 186 5.68 -19.47 2.60
C ALA A 186 5.63 -17.94 2.82
N PHE A 187 6.79 -17.36 3.16
CA PHE A 187 7.03 -15.91 3.13
C PHE A 187 7.98 -15.57 1.99
N HIS A 188 7.50 -14.80 1.02
CA HIS A 188 8.26 -14.41 -0.15
C HIS A 188 8.78 -12.98 -0.06
N VAL A 189 9.98 -12.74 -0.59
CA VAL A 189 10.58 -11.41 -0.68
C VAL A 189 10.98 -11.09 -2.12
N LEU A 190 11.00 -9.80 -2.47
CA LEU A 190 11.45 -9.33 -3.77
C LEU A 190 12.84 -8.71 -3.65
N LEU A 191 13.68 -8.88 -4.67
CA LEU A 191 14.90 -8.11 -4.83
C LEU A 191 15.22 -7.86 -6.30
N ASP A 192 16.08 -6.88 -6.55
CA ASP A 192 16.55 -6.45 -7.86
C ASP A 192 18.04 -6.03 -7.83
N ARG A 193 18.75 -6.39 -6.77
CA ARG A 193 20.13 -5.96 -6.53
C ARG A 193 21.01 -7.09 -5.99
N PRO A 194 22.24 -7.27 -6.50
CA PRO A 194 23.20 -8.22 -5.95
C PRO A 194 23.51 -7.98 -4.46
N GLU A 195 23.59 -6.73 -4.01
CA GLU A 195 23.87 -6.43 -2.60
C GLU A 195 22.73 -6.86 -1.66
N ALA A 196 21.49 -6.86 -2.16
CA ALA A 196 20.35 -7.38 -1.42
C ALA A 196 20.43 -8.90 -1.28
N LEU A 197 20.80 -9.61 -2.35
CA LEU A 197 21.06 -11.05 -2.30
C LEU A 197 22.21 -11.38 -1.33
N ALA A 198 23.32 -10.64 -1.38
CA ALA A 198 24.43 -10.78 -0.44
C ALA A 198 23.98 -10.57 1.02
N SER A 199 23.09 -9.60 1.26
CA SER A 199 22.52 -9.36 2.60
C SER A 199 21.66 -10.51 3.12
N LEU A 200 20.95 -11.23 2.23
CA LEU A 200 20.20 -12.45 2.57
C LEU A 200 21.14 -13.61 2.90
N ARG A 201 22.21 -13.79 2.12
CA ARG A 201 23.24 -14.83 2.33
C ARG A 201 23.98 -14.66 3.66
N GLN A 202 24.24 -13.43 4.07
CA GLN A 202 24.85 -13.13 5.37
C GLN A 202 23.91 -13.36 6.56
N ARG A 203 22.62 -13.62 6.31
CA ARG A 203 21.57 -13.80 7.32
C ARG A 203 20.73 -15.04 6.98
N PRO A 204 21.32 -16.24 7.08
CA PRO A 204 20.63 -17.48 6.74
C PRO A 204 19.42 -17.70 7.65
N LEU A 205 18.35 -18.27 7.11
CA LEU A 205 17.15 -18.56 7.89
C LEU A 205 17.36 -19.68 8.91
N GLY A 206 18.18 -20.68 8.55
CA GLY A 206 18.34 -21.92 9.32
C GLY A 206 17.10 -22.82 9.25
N HIS A 207 17.08 -23.86 10.07
CA HIS A 207 15.90 -24.72 10.28
C HIS A 207 15.33 -25.38 9.00
N GLY A 208 16.19 -25.69 8.02
CA GLY A 208 15.76 -26.28 6.75
C GLY A 208 14.90 -25.35 5.87
N LYS A 209 14.85 -24.04 6.18
CA LYS A 209 14.14 -23.04 5.40
C LYS A 209 15.08 -22.25 4.50
N ARG A 210 14.52 -21.80 3.38
CA ARG A 210 15.20 -20.98 2.36
C ARG A 210 14.50 -19.64 2.20
N TRP A 211 15.26 -18.61 1.87
CA TRP A 211 14.70 -17.36 1.38
C TRP A 211 13.97 -17.62 0.06
N LEU A 212 12.66 -17.41 0.06
CA LEU A 212 11.80 -17.54 -1.12
C LEU A 212 11.84 -16.22 -1.91
N VAL A 213 12.72 -16.14 -2.89
CA VAL A 213 13.05 -14.88 -3.57
C VAL A 213 12.36 -14.79 -4.93
N TRP A 214 11.83 -13.60 -5.22
CA TRP A 214 11.40 -13.20 -6.55
C TRP A 214 12.33 -12.12 -7.10
N LEU A 215 12.73 -12.27 -8.37
CA LEU A 215 13.44 -11.21 -9.09
C LEU A 215 12.42 -10.18 -9.59
N LYS A 216 12.58 -8.92 -9.16
CA LYS A 216 11.72 -7.82 -9.61
C LYS A 216 12.21 -7.31 -10.97
N LEU A 217 11.34 -7.35 -11.97
CA LEU A 217 11.57 -6.81 -13.30
C LEU A 217 10.96 -5.42 -13.48
N ASP A 218 11.69 -4.53 -14.15
CA ASP A 218 11.18 -3.27 -14.71
C ASP A 218 10.91 -3.44 -16.21
N CYS A 219 9.63 -3.57 -16.55
CA CYS A 219 9.16 -3.72 -17.93
C CYS A 219 8.61 -2.39 -18.51
N GLY A 220 9.13 -1.25 -18.07
CA GLY A 220 8.71 0.09 -18.49
C GLY A 220 7.90 0.86 -17.45
N ASN A 221 7.86 0.37 -16.20
CA ASN A 221 7.20 1.07 -15.10
C ASN A 221 8.10 2.16 -14.49
N GLY A 222 9.43 2.04 -14.61
CA GLY A 222 10.38 3.11 -14.23
C GLY A 222 10.41 3.40 -12.72
N ARG A 223 10.34 2.36 -11.89
CA ARG A 223 10.28 2.51 -10.42
C ARG A 223 11.33 1.69 -9.67
N ALA A 224 11.31 0.38 -9.85
CA ALA A 224 12.22 -0.59 -9.25
C ALA A 224 12.20 -1.84 -10.13
N GLY A 225 13.23 -2.67 -10.01
CA GLY A 225 13.43 -3.85 -10.82
C GLY A 225 14.57 -3.69 -11.83
N VAL A 226 15.17 -4.83 -12.17
CA VAL A 226 16.13 -4.92 -13.27
C VAL A 226 15.38 -4.94 -14.60
N ARG A 227 15.94 -4.32 -15.64
CA ARG A 227 15.33 -4.40 -16.98
C ARG A 227 15.55 -5.81 -17.53
N PRO A 228 14.54 -6.45 -18.15
CA PRO A 228 14.66 -7.83 -18.65
C PRO A 228 15.68 -7.98 -19.79
N THR A 229 16.05 -6.90 -20.47
CA THR A 229 17.08 -6.88 -21.52
C THR A 229 18.48 -6.58 -21.00
N ASP A 230 18.63 -6.25 -19.73
CA ASP A 230 19.92 -6.00 -19.11
C ASP A 230 20.61 -7.34 -18.78
N PRO A 231 21.85 -7.59 -19.24
CA PRO A 231 22.57 -8.82 -18.89
C PRO A 231 22.63 -9.07 -17.37
N ALA A 232 22.72 -8.00 -16.58
CA ALA A 232 22.73 -8.08 -15.12
C ALA A 232 21.45 -8.71 -14.54
N ALA A 233 20.32 -8.67 -15.26
CA ALA A 233 19.09 -9.33 -14.82
C ALA A 233 19.21 -10.85 -14.87
N LEU A 234 19.78 -11.39 -15.95
CA LEU A 234 19.98 -12.84 -16.11
C LEU A 234 21.05 -13.34 -15.12
N GLU A 235 22.15 -12.59 -14.97
CA GLU A 235 23.19 -12.88 -13.98
C GLU A 235 22.64 -12.93 -12.56
N LEU A 236 21.83 -11.95 -12.17
CA LEU A 236 21.21 -11.93 -10.85
C LEU A 236 20.20 -13.08 -10.67
N ALA A 237 19.41 -13.41 -11.69
CA ALA A 237 18.49 -14.55 -11.63
C ALA A 237 19.25 -15.88 -11.42
N GLN A 238 20.35 -16.07 -12.15
CA GLN A 238 21.24 -17.22 -12.01
C GLN A 238 21.80 -17.31 -10.58
N ALA A 239 22.29 -16.18 -10.05
CA ALA A 239 22.84 -16.12 -8.70
C ALA A 239 21.80 -16.47 -7.61
N ILE A 240 20.58 -15.94 -7.72
CA ILE A 240 19.47 -16.27 -6.80
C ILE A 240 19.14 -17.76 -6.85
N ALA A 241 19.12 -18.36 -8.04
CA ALA A 241 18.70 -19.74 -8.23
C ALA A 241 19.75 -20.77 -7.78
N ASN A 242 21.03 -20.51 -8.07
CA ASN A 242 22.04 -21.58 -8.14
C ASN A 242 23.26 -21.37 -7.25
N ASP A 243 23.59 -20.15 -6.80
CA ASP A 243 24.81 -19.92 -6.01
C ASP A 243 24.72 -20.49 -4.58
N ALA A 244 23.48 -20.71 -4.09
CA ALA A 244 23.20 -21.10 -2.72
C ALA A 244 21.86 -21.82 -2.54
N PRO A 245 21.62 -22.94 -3.24
CA PRO A 245 20.29 -23.55 -3.34
C PRO A 245 19.72 -24.07 -2.00
N GLU A 246 20.57 -24.25 -0.98
CA GLU A 246 20.20 -24.65 0.38
C GLU A 246 19.71 -23.47 1.25
N GLU A 247 20.01 -22.22 0.86
CA GLU A 247 19.68 -21.02 1.65
C GLU A 247 18.74 -20.07 0.93
N VAL A 248 18.81 -20.02 -0.41
CA VAL A 248 18.02 -19.11 -1.25
C VAL A 248 17.43 -19.91 -2.41
N THR A 249 16.23 -19.56 -2.85
CA THR A 249 15.62 -20.15 -4.04
C THR A 249 14.92 -19.09 -4.86
N LEU A 250 15.13 -19.13 -6.18
CA LEU A 250 14.35 -18.34 -7.13
C LEU A 250 12.96 -18.98 -7.29
N VAL A 251 11.96 -18.33 -6.71
CA VAL A 251 10.55 -18.72 -6.88
C VAL A 251 10.06 -18.28 -8.25
N GLY A 252 10.47 -17.12 -8.72
CA GLY A 252 10.02 -16.60 -10.00
C GLY A 252 10.39 -15.16 -10.26
N VAL A 253 9.78 -14.61 -11.30
CA VAL A 253 9.91 -13.21 -11.70
C VAL A 253 8.63 -12.44 -11.41
N TYR A 254 8.76 -11.20 -11.00
CA TYR A 254 7.64 -10.33 -10.62
C TYR A 254 7.76 -8.99 -11.34
N ALA A 255 6.73 -8.56 -12.07
CA ALA A 255 6.66 -7.24 -12.68
C ALA A 255 5.36 -6.52 -12.28
N HIS A 256 5.39 -5.20 -12.08
CA HIS A 256 4.18 -4.41 -11.84
C HIS A 256 4.05 -3.34 -12.91
N CYS A 257 3.01 -3.41 -13.73
CA CYS A 257 2.70 -2.44 -14.79
C CYS A 257 1.94 -1.21 -14.26
N GLY A 258 2.56 -0.50 -13.30
CA GLY A 258 2.00 0.73 -12.71
C GLY A 258 1.89 1.90 -13.70
N ASN A 259 2.63 1.86 -14.81
CA ASN A 259 2.51 2.78 -15.94
C ASN A 259 1.12 2.73 -16.63
N THR A 260 0.31 1.70 -16.38
CA THR A 260 -1.12 1.67 -16.82
C THR A 260 -1.97 2.79 -16.22
N TYR A 261 -1.53 3.43 -15.13
CA TYR A 261 -2.20 4.60 -14.56
C TYR A 261 -1.93 5.90 -15.33
N GLY A 262 -0.96 5.90 -16.24
CA GLY A 262 -0.57 7.06 -17.06
C GLY A 262 -1.30 7.17 -18.40
N CYS A 263 -2.19 6.23 -18.73
CA CYS A 263 -2.95 6.21 -19.97
C CYS A 263 -4.42 5.85 -19.71
N SER A 264 -5.35 6.36 -20.51
CA SER A 264 -6.77 6.00 -20.42
C SER A 264 -7.22 5.20 -21.66
N GLY A 265 -8.27 4.38 -21.48
CA GLY A 265 -8.84 3.54 -22.52
C GLY A 265 -8.26 2.13 -22.53
N ALA A 266 -9.12 1.15 -22.82
CA ALA A 266 -8.77 -0.27 -22.79
C ALA A 266 -7.59 -0.60 -23.72
N ASP A 267 -7.54 -0.01 -24.91
CA ASP A 267 -6.52 -0.32 -25.93
C ASP A 267 -5.10 0.02 -25.44
N THR A 268 -4.90 1.20 -24.84
CA THR A 268 -3.59 1.63 -24.33
C THR A 268 -3.19 0.85 -23.07
N ILE A 269 -4.16 0.57 -22.19
CA ILE A 269 -3.97 -0.28 -21.01
C ILE A 269 -3.55 -1.70 -21.44
N GLN A 270 -4.21 -2.28 -22.44
CA GLN A 270 -3.89 -3.60 -22.98
C GLN A 270 -2.56 -3.61 -23.73
N ALA A 271 -2.19 -2.53 -24.41
CA ALA A 271 -0.86 -2.40 -25.02
C ALA A 271 0.25 -2.48 -23.97
N ILE A 272 0.15 -1.73 -22.87
CA ILE A 272 1.11 -1.80 -21.76
C ILE A 272 1.10 -3.18 -21.11
N ALA A 273 -0.08 -3.78 -20.93
CA ALA A 273 -0.20 -5.14 -20.41
C ALA A 273 0.52 -6.15 -21.31
N ARG A 274 0.40 -6.02 -22.63
CA ARG A 274 1.06 -6.88 -23.63
C ARG A 274 2.56 -6.68 -23.65
N THR A 275 3.04 -5.44 -23.63
CA THR A 275 4.47 -5.13 -23.49
C THR A 275 5.06 -5.76 -22.23
N THR A 276 4.39 -5.60 -21.08
CA THR A 276 4.85 -6.17 -19.80
C THR A 276 4.84 -7.69 -19.84
N THR A 277 3.74 -8.30 -20.31
CA THR A 277 3.59 -9.76 -20.41
C THR A 277 4.66 -10.36 -21.30
N ASN A 278 4.84 -9.83 -22.51
CA ASN A 278 5.82 -10.35 -23.47
C ASN A 278 7.26 -10.14 -22.98
N ALA A 279 7.56 -9.04 -22.30
CA ALA A 279 8.88 -8.84 -21.69
C ALA A 279 9.18 -9.88 -20.60
N VAL A 280 8.20 -10.20 -19.75
CA VAL A 280 8.31 -11.25 -18.73
C VAL A 280 8.46 -12.63 -19.37
N LEU A 281 7.63 -12.97 -20.37
CA LEU A 281 7.69 -14.27 -21.05
C LEU A 281 9.02 -14.47 -21.78
N SER A 282 9.50 -13.45 -22.50
CA SER A 282 10.81 -13.49 -23.17
C SER A 282 11.95 -13.67 -22.17
N PHE A 283 11.89 -12.99 -21.02
CA PHE A 283 12.88 -13.17 -19.97
C PHE A 283 12.85 -14.58 -19.36
N VAL A 284 11.66 -15.13 -19.08
CA VAL A 284 11.52 -16.52 -18.62
C VAL A 284 12.02 -17.53 -19.66
N ALA A 285 11.80 -17.28 -20.95
CA ALA A 285 12.36 -18.11 -22.02
C ALA A 285 13.90 -18.06 -22.03
N ALA A 286 14.50 -16.87 -21.86
CA ALA A 286 15.95 -16.71 -21.73
C ALA A 286 16.50 -17.43 -20.50
N LEU A 287 15.81 -17.37 -19.35
CA LEU A 287 16.17 -18.13 -18.15
C LEU A 287 16.16 -19.63 -18.41
N ARG A 288 15.12 -20.16 -19.07
CA ARG A 288 15.06 -21.59 -19.44
C ARG A 288 16.20 -21.99 -20.36
N GLN A 289 16.53 -21.16 -21.35
CA GLN A 289 17.64 -21.42 -22.26
C GLN A 289 19.00 -21.41 -21.55
N ALA A 290 19.15 -20.58 -20.51
CA ALA A 290 20.33 -20.53 -19.65
C ALA A 290 20.34 -21.61 -18.55
N GLY A 291 19.33 -22.47 -18.47
CA GLY A 291 19.23 -23.51 -17.43
C GLY A 291 18.86 -22.99 -16.04
N VAL A 292 18.32 -21.77 -15.92
CA VAL A 292 17.89 -21.17 -14.66
C VAL A 292 16.44 -21.62 -14.35
N PRO A 293 16.18 -22.35 -13.24
CA PRO A 293 14.83 -22.73 -12.88
C PRO A 293 14.02 -21.51 -12.44
N CYS A 294 12.90 -21.24 -13.13
CA CYS A 294 11.99 -20.13 -12.83
C CYS A 294 10.54 -20.62 -12.92
N PRO A 295 9.99 -21.19 -11.83
CA PRO A 295 8.69 -21.85 -11.87
C PRO A 295 7.49 -20.89 -11.88
N GLN A 296 7.68 -19.62 -11.51
CA GLN A 296 6.60 -18.63 -11.44
C GLN A 296 6.91 -17.36 -12.25
N ALA A 297 5.87 -16.77 -12.82
CA ALA A 297 5.89 -15.47 -13.48
C ALA A 297 4.62 -14.70 -13.08
N SER A 298 4.80 -13.57 -12.39
CA SER A 298 3.70 -12.80 -11.79
C SER A 298 3.68 -11.36 -12.33
N ILE A 299 2.54 -10.93 -12.86
CA ILE A 299 2.31 -9.52 -13.25
C ILE A 299 1.00 -9.00 -12.66
N GLY A 300 0.74 -7.70 -12.76
CA GLY A 300 -0.60 -7.20 -12.58
C GLY A 300 -0.70 -5.77 -12.09
N SER A 301 -1.70 -5.09 -12.60
CA SER A 301 -2.25 -3.84 -12.10
C SER A 301 -3.77 -3.95 -12.17
N THR A 302 -4.52 -3.22 -11.36
CA THR A 302 -5.99 -3.23 -11.49
C THR A 302 -6.46 -2.90 -12.91
N PRO A 303 -5.92 -1.88 -13.60
CA PRO A 303 -6.31 -1.61 -14.98
C PRO A 303 -6.13 -2.81 -15.92
N SER A 304 -4.92 -3.40 -15.96
CA SER A 304 -4.60 -4.51 -16.86
C SER A 304 -5.38 -5.78 -16.54
N CYS A 305 -5.59 -6.09 -15.25
CA CYS A 305 -6.35 -7.29 -14.84
C CYS A 305 -7.87 -7.11 -14.94
N SER A 306 -8.38 -5.87 -15.06
CA SER A 306 -9.81 -5.63 -15.30
C SER A 306 -10.21 -5.94 -16.75
N HIS A 307 -9.27 -5.74 -17.69
CA HIS A 307 -9.37 -6.04 -19.12
C HIS A 307 -8.21 -6.94 -19.58
N PRO A 308 -8.14 -8.19 -19.10
CA PRO A 308 -7.01 -9.06 -19.36
C PRO A 308 -6.86 -9.38 -20.85
N ILE A 309 -5.63 -9.69 -21.25
CA ILE A 309 -5.29 -10.16 -22.61
C ILE A 309 -5.00 -11.67 -22.58
N PRO A 310 -5.20 -12.39 -23.70
CA PRO A 310 -4.97 -13.83 -23.76
C PRO A 310 -3.54 -14.24 -23.36
N GLU A 311 -2.51 -13.45 -23.69
CA GLU A 311 -1.13 -13.77 -23.35
C GLU A 311 -0.87 -13.91 -21.85
N MET A 312 -1.71 -13.31 -21.01
CA MET A 312 -1.63 -13.49 -19.56
C MET A 312 -1.83 -14.95 -19.14
N SER A 313 -2.47 -15.80 -19.94
CA SER A 313 -2.63 -17.23 -19.64
C SER A 313 -1.31 -18.02 -19.69
N GLN A 314 -0.25 -17.44 -20.24
CA GLN A 314 1.10 -18.03 -20.26
C GLN A 314 1.90 -17.73 -18.99
N LEU A 315 1.37 -16.84 -18.14
CA LEU A 315 1.93 -16.55 -16.81
C LEU A 315 1.39 -17.56 -15.79
N THR A 316 1.86 -17.48 -14.54
CA THR A 316 1.37 -18.37 -13.48
C THR A 316 0.48 -17.65 -12.46
N GLU A 317 0.58 -16.33 -12.38
CA GLU A 317 -0.09 -15.55 -11.34
C GLU A 317 -0.37 -14.10 -11.78
N LEU A 318 -1.51 -13.54 -11.33
CA LEU A 318 -1.84 -12.13 -11.41
C LEU A 318 -1.98 -11.50 -10.03
N HIS A 319 -1.54 -10.25 -9.83
CA HIS A 319 -1.53 -9.61 -8.50
C HIS A 319 -2.18 -8.20 -8.37
N PRO A 320 -3.37 -7.95 -8.94
CA PRO A 320 -4.09 -6.69 -8.73
C PRO A 320 -4.54 -6.54 -7.27
N GLY A 321 -4.91 -5.32 -6.85
CA GLY A 321 -5.34 -5.06 -5.46
C GLY A 321 -6.48 -4.06 -5.34
N ASN A 322 -6.35 -2.92 -6.01
CA ASN A 322 -7.33 -1.84 -5.94
C ASN A 322 -8.75 -2.26 -6.39
N TYR A 323 -8.85 -3.26 -7.28
CA TYR A 323 -10.10 -3.73 -7.87
C TYR A 323 -11.16 -4.16 -6.86
N ILE A 324 -10.78 -4.55 -5.63
CA ILE A 324 -11.75 -4.93 -4.61
C ILE A 324 -12.71 -3.78 -4.30
N PHE A 325 -12.23 -2.54 -4.33
CA PHE A 325 -13.05 -1.35 -4.12
C PHE A 325 -13.28 -0.54 -5.38
N TYR A 326 -12.31 -0.52 -6.31
CA TYR A 326 -12.23 0.49 -7.38
C TYR A 326 -12.33 1.93 -6.81
N ASP A 327 -12.33 2.94 -7.68
CA ASP A 327 -12.43 4.36 -7.34
C ASP A 327 -12.71 5.19 -8.61
N LEU A 328 -12.85 6.51 -8.44
CA LEU A 328 -13.11 7.43 -9.54
C LEU A 328 -11.97 7.41 -10.58
N GLN A 329 -10.70 7.28 -10.17
CA GLN A 329 -9.58 7.14 -11.11
C GLN A 329 -9.77 5.90 -11.98
N GLN A 330 -10.12 4.75 -11.39
CA GLN A 330 -10.36 3.52 -12.15
C GLN A 330 -11.58 3.62 -13.08
N THR A 331 -12.61 4.38 -12.70
CA THR A 331 -13.73 4.70 -13.60
C THR A 331 -13.25 5.55 -14.78
N GLN A 332 -12.47 6.60 -14.54
CA GLN A 332 -11.91 7.49 -15.57
C GLN A 332 -10.93 6.79 -16.53
N LEU A 333 -10.18 5.81 -16.03
CA LEU A 333 -9.31 4.95 -16.83
C LEU A 333 -10.10 3.96 -17.70
N GLY A 334 -11.39 3.76 -17.42
CA GLY A 334 -12.24 2.77 -18.06
C GLY A 334 -12.03 1.34 -17.54
N SER A 335 -11.40 1.16 -16.38
CA SER A 335 -11.16 -0.17 -15.79
C SER A 335 -12.41 -0.77 -15.15
N CYS A 336 -13.36 0.08 -14.74
CA CYS A 336 -14.59 -0.31 -14.08
C CYS A 336 -15.72 0.65 -14.43
N GLN A 337 -16.95 0.25 -14.13
CA GLN A 337 -18.12 1.14 -14.22
C GLN A 337 -18.40 1.81 -12.86
N PRO A 338 -19.15 2.93 -12.79
CA PRO A 338 -19.49 3.57 -11.53
C PRO A 338 -20.13 2.62 -10.49
N GLN A 339 -20.92 1.65 -10.96
CA GLN A 339 -21.60 0.66 -10.12
C GLN A 339 -20.65 -0.40 -9.54
N ASP A 340 -19.39 -0.43 -9.99
CA ASP A 340 -18.35 -1.32 -9.46
C ASP A 340 -17.55 -0.65 -8.33
N VAL A 341 -17.72 0.66 -8.10
CA VAL A 341 -17.02 1.38 -7.04
C VAL A 341 -17.69 1.13 -5.70
N ALA A 342 -17.09 0.30 -4.85
CA ALA A 342 -17.63 -0.10 -3.55
C ALA A 342 -17.41 0.96 -2.45
N ILE A 343 -16.42 1.84 -2.61
CA ILE A 343 -15.99 2.79 -1.59
C ILE A 343 -16.71 4.14 -1.71
N ARG A 344 -17.12 4.70 -0.57
CA ARG A 344 -17.55 6.11 -0.44
C ARG A 344 -16.99 6.72 0.84
N VAL A 345 -16.93 8.05 0.88
CA VAL A 345 -16.82 8.81 2.14
C VAL A 345 -18.13 9.56 2.33
N LEU A 346 -18.91 9.16 3.33
CA LEU A 346 -20.10 9.89 3.74
C LEU A 346 -19.69 11.18 4.43
N THR A 347 -20.36 12.27 4.11
CA THR A 347 -20.12 13.60 4.67
C THR A 347 -21.45 14.32 4.88
N ARG A 348 -21.54 15.18 5.89
CA ARG A 348 -22.72 16.02 6.10
C ARG A 348 -22.50 17.42 5.58
N VAL A 349 -23.57 18.00 5.02
CA VAL A 349 -23.66 19.44 4.85
C VAL A 349 -23.74 20.08 6.23
N ILE A 350 -22.77 20.91 6.57
CA ILE A 350 -22.66 21.58 7.88
C ILE A 350 -22.86 23.10 7.81
N GLY A 351 -22.95 23.66 6.60
CA GLY A 351 -23.22 25.09 6.44
C GLY A 351 -23.50 25.48 5.00
N HIS A 352 -24.20 26.60 4.85
CA HIS A 352 -24.50 27.24 3.57
C HIS A 352 -23.88 28.64 3.55
N TYR A 353 -23.21 28.99 2.45
CA TYR A 353 -22.63 30.30 2.24
C TYR A 353 -23.17 30.92 0.95
N ALA A 354 -24.40 31.44 1.03
CA ALA A 354 -25.12 32.00 -0.12
C ALA A 354 -24.35 33.09 -0.87
N HIS A 355 -23.63 33.96 -0.15
CA HIS A 355 -22.78 35.01 -0.73
C HIS A 355 -21.65 34.49 -1.63
N ARG A 356 -21.31 33.20 -1.55
CA ARG A 356 -20.33 32.51 -2.41
C ARG A 356 -20.95 31.36 -3.22
N GLY A 357 -22.23 31.05 -3.03
CA GLY A 357 -22.87 29.89 -3.68
C GLY A 357 -22.29 28.54 -3.25
N GLN A 358 -21.85 28.40 -1.99
CA GLN A 358 -21.10 27.22 -1.52
C GLN A 358 -21.80 26.45 -0.41
N LEU A 359 -21.72 25.11 -0.49
CA LEU A 359 -21.95 24.23 0.66
C LEU A 359 -20.63 24.00 1.40
N LEU A 360 -20.71 23.95 2.72
CA LEU A 360 -19.64 23.44 3.58
C LEU A 360 -19.98 22.01 3.98
N VAL A 361 -19.04 21.10 3.80
CA VAL A 361 -19.15 19.71 4.23
C VAL A 361 -18.05 19.35 5.22
N ASP A 362 -18.32 18.41 6.12
CA ASP A 362 -17.40 17.95 7.17
C ASP A 362 -16.31 16.96 6.69
N CYS A 363 -16.13 16.81 5.37
CA CYS A 363 -15.07 16.02 4.78
C CYS A 363 -13.97 16.91 4.22
N GLY A 364 -12.90 17.09 5.01
CA GLY A 364 -11.64 17.68 4.54
C GLY A 364 -10.65 16.64 4.01
N TRP A 365 -9.41 17.08 3.75
CA TRP A 365 -8.35 16.18 3.25
C TRP A 365 -7.94 15.12 4.29
N ALA A 366 -8.21 15.31 5.59
CA ALA A 366 -7.97 14.31 6.62
C ALA A 366 -8.86 13.07 6.47
N ALA A 367 -9.99 13.17 5.77
CA ALA A 367 -10.89 12.05 5.48
C ALA A 367 -10.83 11.58 4.02
N LEU A 368 -10.27 12.38 3.11
CA LEU A 368 -10.27 12.09 1.67
C LEU A 368 -8.87 11.84 1.06
N SER A 369 -7.82 12.43 1.65
CA SER A 369 -6.53 12.75 1.01
C SER A 369 -6.62 13.86 -0.05
N LEU A 370 -5.48 14.19 -0.68
CA LEU A 370 -5.38 15.13 -1.80
C LEU A 370 -5.09 14.45 -3.15
N HIS A 371 -5.18 13.11 -3.21
CA HIS A 371 -5.00 12.39 -4.47
C HIS A 371 -6.07 12.82 -5.48
N GLY A 372 -5.66 13.05 -6.72
CA GLY A 372 -6.51 13.61 -7.79
C GLY A 372 -6.38 15.13 -7.97
N ALA A 373 -5.81 15.84 -7.00
CA ALA A 373 -5.63 17.30 -7.12
C ALA A 373 -4.53 17.75 -8.10
N GLY A 374 -3.65 16.83 -8.49
CA GLY A 374 -2.57 17.08 -9.44
C GLY A 374 -3.05 17.31 -10.88
N ALA A 375 -2.11 17.56 -11.79
CA ALA A 375 -2.38 17.76 -13.22
C ALA A 375 -3.42 18.85 -13.55
N GLY A 376 -3.46 19.92 -12.75
CA GLY A 376 -4.28 21.11 -13.00
C GLY A 376 -5.76 20.98 -12.60
N GLN A 377 -6.18 19.85 -12.01
CA GLN A 377 -7.58 19.68 -11.58
C GLN A 377 -7.90 20.34 -10.24
N GLY A 378 -6.89 20.53 -9.37
CA GLY A 378 -7.12 21.05 -8.02
C GLY A 378 -8.12 20.18 -7.22
N PRO A 379 -8.76 20.72 -6.17
CA PRO A 379 -9.66 19.95 -5.32
C PRO A 379 -10.81 19.23 -6.05
N GLN A 380 -11.21 19.71 -7.23
CA GLN A 380 -12.25 19.10 -8.06
C GLN A 380 -11.89 17.66 -8.47
N GLY A 381 -10.60 17.36 -8.64
CA GLY A 381 -10.14 16.02 -9.01
C GLY A 381 -10.14 15.02 -7.86
N CYS A 382 -10.32 15.45 -6.60
CA CYS A 382 -10.20 14.58 -5.44
C CYS A 382 -11.39 13.64 -5.23
N ALA A 383 -12.60 14.04 -5.63
CA ALA A 383 -13.80 13.21 -5.54
C ALA A 383 -14.95 13.76 -6.40
N ALA A 384 -15.87 12.88 -6.76
CA ALA A 384 -17.18 13.23 -7.28
C ALA A 384 -18.25 13.04 -6.19
N ILE A 385 -19.40 13.71 -6.32
CA ILE A 385 -20.54 13.51 -5.41
C ILE A 385 -21.50 12.53 -6.08
N ASP A 386 -21.73 11.38 -5.45
CA ASP A 386 -22.57 10.33 -6.00
C ASP A 386 -24.02 10.82 -6.20
N GLY A 387 -24.58 10.56 -7.38
CA GLY A 387 -25.92 11.03 -7.76
C GLY A 387 -26.06 12.54 -8.01
N HIS A 388 -25.00 13.33 -7.84
CA HIS A 388 -25.05 14.79 -7.95
C HIS A 388 -23.92 15.35 -8.85
N PRO A 389 -23.93 15.06 -10.17
CA PRO A 389 -22.92 15.55 -11.11
C PRO A 389 -22.87 17.08 -11.20
N GLU A 390 -23.92 17.77 -10.75
CA GLU A 390 -23.98 19.21 -10.65
C GLU A 390 -23.07 19.79 -9.56
N LEU A 391 -22.58 18.99 -8.61
CA LEU A 391 -21.69 19.45 -7.54
C LEU A 391 -20.22 19.14 -7.86
N ARG A 392 -19.32 20.04 -7.44
CA ARG A 392 -17.87 19.83 -7.50
C ARG A 392 -17.19 20.31 -6.22
N LEU A 393 -16.10 19.63 -5.83
CA LEU A 393 -15.18 20.13 -4.80
C LEU A 393 -14.37 21.30 -5.32
N VAL A 394 -14.29 22.39 -4.56
CA VAL A 394 -13.48 23.58 -4.92
C VAL A 394 -12.46 23.95 -3.86
N GLY A 395 -12.54 23.34 -2.68
CA GLY A 395 -11.60 23.57 -1.58
C GLY A 395 -11.61 22.44 -0.58
N LEU A 396 -10.43 22.09 -0.08
CA LEU A 396 -10.24 21.16 1.02
C LEU A 396 -9.28 21.78 2.03
N THR A 397 -9.76 21.96 3.25
CA THR A 397 -8.91 22.15 4.43
C THR A 397 -8.81 20.81 5.17
N GLN A 398 -8.21 20.79 6.36
CA GLN A 398 -8.03 19.55 7.11
C GLN A 398 -9.33 18.80 7.35
N GLU A 399 -10.36 19.49 7.86
CA GLU A 399 -11.64 18.90 8.26
C GLU A 399 -12.85 19.47 7.50
N HIS A 400 -12.63 20.36 6.52
CA HIS A 400 -13.72 20.96 5.75
C HIS A 400 -13.52 20.80 4.25
N GLY A 401 -14.60 20.49 3.55
CA GLY A 401 -14.72 20.57 2.10
C GLY A 401 -15.68 21.68 1.69
N LEU A 402 -15.39 22.33 0.57
CA LEU A 402 -16.28 23.30 -0.07
C LEU A 402 -16.82 22.72 -1.37
N LEU A 403 -18.15 22.69 -1.50
CA LEU A 403 -18.82 22.28 -2.73
C LEU A 403 -19.47 23.49 -3.41
N GLU A 404 -19.36 23.54 -4.73
CA GLU A 404 -20.08 24.49 -5.58
C GLU A 404 -20.93 23.76 -6.61
N HIS A 405 -22.02 24.40 -7.02
CA HIS A 405 -22.77 23.98 -8.19
C HIS A 405 -22.02 24.36 -9.48
N ALA A 406 -21.88 23.41 -10.40
CA ALA A 406 -21.07 23.57 -11.60
C ALA A 406 -21.55 24.73 -12.49
N GLY A 407 -22.88 24.89 -12.58
CA GLY A 407 -23.57 25.98 -13.29
C GLY A 407 -23.69 27.31 -12.54
N GLY A 408 -23.02 27.48 -11.39
CA GLY A 408 -22.92 28.77 -10.68
C GLY A 408 -24.11 29.17 -9.79
N GLN A 409 -25.28 28.52 -9.94
CA GLN A 409 -26.43 28.72 -9.05
C GLN A 409 -26.65 27.50 -8.15
N MET A 410 -26.46 27.69 -6.84
CA MET A 410 -26.63 26.64 -5.84
C MET A 410 -28.10 26.56 -5.38
N ASP A 411 -28.70 25.38 -5.46
CA ASP A 411 -30.00 25.09 -4.83
C ASP A 411 -29.78 24.61 -3.39
N PHE A 412 -29.76 25.56 -2.45
CA PHE A 412 -29.60 25.25 -1.02
C PHE A 412 -30.78 24.46 -0.43
N GLY A 413 -31.98 24.55 -1.01
CA GLY A 413 -33.17 23.85 -0.53
C GLY A 413 -33.06 22.34 -0.74
N ARG A 414 -32.39 21.92 -1.82
CA ARG A 414 -32.12 20.51 -2.12
C ARG A 414 -31.06 19.87 -1.21
N PHE A 415 -30.19 20.67 -0.60
CA PHE A 415 -29.07 20.18 0.23
C PHE A 415 -29.11 20.80 1.64
N PRO A 416 -30.14 20.53 2.46
CA PRO A 416 -30.27 21.14 3.77
C PRO A 416 -29.11 20.75 4.70
N VAL A 417 -28.77 21.64 5.63
CA VAL A 417 -27.78 21.33 6.69
C VAL A 417 -28.23 20.08 7.46
N GLY A 418 -27.31 19.13 7.67
CA GLY A 418 -27.55 17.83 8.26
C GLY A 418 -27.78 16.71 7.24
N SER A 419 -28.10 17.02 5.97
CA SER A 419 -28.19 16.01 4.91
C SER A 419 -26.84 15.37 4.63
N VAL A 420 -26.88 14.10 4.23
CA VAL A 420 -25.69 13.28 3.95
C VAL A 420 -25.45 13.20 2.44
N LEU A 421 -24.21 13.42 2.03
CA LEU A 421 -23.71 13.20 0.69
C LEU A 421 -22.68 12.07 0.71
N ALA A 422 -22.58 11.33 -0.39
CA ALA A 422 -21.59 10.28 -0.57
C ALA A 422 -20.54 10.71 -1.58
N LEU A 423 -19.29 10.87 -1.14
CA LEU A 423 -18.16 11.19 -2.01
C LEU A 423 -17.56 9.92 -2.60
N ILE A 424 -17.36 9.90 -3.91
CA ILE A 424 -16.60 8.86 -4.63
C ILE A 424 -15.13 9.32 -4.70
N PRO A 425 -14.22 8.73 -3.91
CA PRO A 425 -12.84 9.20 -3.85
C PRO A 425 -12.09 8.94 -5.17
N TYR A 426 -11.11 9.80 -5.47
CA TYR A 426 -10.22 9.62 -6.62
C TYR A 426 -9.42 8.31 -6.53
N HIS A 427 -8.82 8.01 -5.38
CA HIS A 427 -7.93 6.87 -5.21
C HIS A 427 -8.23 6.12 -3.91
N ALA A 428 -8.81 4.92 -4.02
CA ALA A 428 -9.27 4.14 -2.87
C ALA A 428 -8.17 3.86 -1.86
N CYS A 429 -6.95 3.50 -2.31
CA CYS A 429 -5.85 3.18 -1.42
C CYS A 429 -5.44 4.38 -0.54
N ALA A 430 -5.47 5.58 -1.12
CA ALA A 430 -5.10 6.80 -0.41
C ALA A 430 -6.18 7.21 0.60
N THR A 431 -7.45 7.21 0.17
CA THR A 431 -8.57 7.52 1.05
C THR A 431 -8.70 6.50 2.18
N ALA A 432 -8.60 5.20 1.89
CA ALA A 432 -8.68 4.13 2.88
C ALA A 432 -7.58 4.21 3.96
N ALA A 433 -6.40 4.74 3.64
CA ALA A 433 -5.32 4.95 4.60
C ALA A 433 -5.61 6.04 5.64
N MET A 434 -6.60 6.91 5.39
CA MET A 434 -6.99 8.00 6.28
C MET A 434 -7.95 7.56 7.38
N HIS A 435 -8.61 6.41 7.22
CA HIS A 435 -9.69 5.96 8.11
C HIS A 435 -9.24 4.81 9.01
N PRO A 436 -9.48 4.88 10.33
CA PRO A 436 -9.15 3.80 11.26
C PRO A 436 -10.22 2.69 11.31
N VAL A 437 -11.38 2.91 10.69
CA VAL A 437 -12.49 1.95 10.60
C VAL A 437 -13.24 2.17 9.29
N TYR A 438 -13.67 1.07 8.66
CA TYR A 438 -14.53 1.09 7.48
C TYR A 438 -15.91 0.56 7.88
N TYR A 439 -16.96 1.34 7.60
CA TYR A 439 -18.35 0.94 7.83
C TYR A 439 -18.84 0.12 6.64
N VAL A 440 -18.83 -1.20 6.80
CA VAL A 440 -19.21 -2.11 5.72
C VAL A 440 -20.70 -2.35 5.76
N HIS A 441 -21.39 -2.18 4.64
CA HIS A 441 -22.85 -2.20 4.58
C HIS A 441 -23.41 -3.09 3.47
N GLU A 442 -24.66 -3.50 3.65
CA GLU A 442 -25.53 -4.09 2.63
C GLU A 442 -26.90 -3.45 2.78
N GLU A 443 -27.58 -3.17 1.65
CA GLU A 443 -28.95 -2.63 1.66
C GLU A 443 -29.13 -1.40 2.56
N GLY A 444 -28.11 -0.52 2.58
CA GLY A 444 -28.12 0.72 3.37
C GLY A 444 -27.90 0.55 4.88
N LYS A 445 -27.59 -0.66 5.37
CA LYS A 445 -27.32 -0.93 6.79
C LYS A 445 -25.93 -1.47 7.02
N VAL A 446 -25.28 -1.03 8.09
CA VAL A 446 -23.96 -1.54 8.48
C VAL A 446 -24.06 -2.99 8.94
N VAL A 447 -23.22 -3.84 8.35
CA VAL A 447 -23.15 -5.29 8.60
C VAL A 447 -21.81 -5.72 9.21
N ALA A 448 -20.77 -4.90 9.09
CA ALA A 448 -19.46 -5.15 9.70
C ALA A 448 -18.65 -3.86 9.86
N LEU A 449 -17.63 -3.91 10.73
CA LEU A 449 -16.65 -2.85 10.92
C LEU A 449 -15.26 -3.42 10.67
N TRP A 450 -14.59 -2.97 9.61
CA TRP A 450 -13.24 -3.45 9.30
C TRP A 450 -12.20 -2.45 9.79
N HIS A 451 -11.16 -2.95 10.46
CA HIS A 451 -10.10 -2.11 11.02
C HIS A 451 -8.78 -2.38 10.28
N PRO A 452 -8.28 -1.43 9.49
CA PRO A 452 -7.04 -1.62 8.74
C PRO A 452 -5.81 -1.56 9.65
N VAL A 453 -4.78 -2.33 9.30
CA VAL A 453 -3.42 -2.06 9.81
C VAL A 453 -2.82 -0.84 9.11
N ARG A 454 -2.00 -0.09 9.84
CA ARG A 454 -1.23 1.06 9.35
C ARG A 454 0.21 1.03 9.87
N GLY A 455 1.06 1.91 9.33
CA GLY A 455 2.48 1.96 9.66
C GLY A 455 3.32 1.01 8.81
N TRP A 456 4.54 0.72 9.28
CA TRP A 456 5.59 0.01 8.53
C TRP A 456 6.12 -1.24 9.22
#